data_AF-A0A5J5C1A4-F1
#
_entry.id   AF-A0A5J5C1A4-F1
#
_cell.length_a   1.000
_cell.length_b   1.000
_cell.length_c   1.000
_cell.angle_alpha   90.00
_cell.angle_beta   90.00
_cell.angle_gamma   90.00
#
_symmetry.space_group_name_H-M   'P 1'
#
loop_
_entity.id
_entity.type
_entity.pdbx_description
1 polymer ?
#
loop_
_entity_poly.entity_id
_entity_poly.type
_entity_poly.pdbx_seq_one_letter_code
_entity_poly.pdbx_strand_id
1 'polypeptide(L)'
;MDFGRCDTPVPASNCPTLIKPNSTQPNNQMSPKPFPSPGPPSPLFPRLASQRLFGRASRSPKSRVCPCCSEIAVSACDIFVSCPAKLARNVMPSVEIVGKESISAVGDPEMRRDGLRVAFEAWNFCNEVGKEAPGMGSPRAADCFDLSNDSQNHKVTEADNKLGVGKAFPGLSPKSLNNSDLYAVEKELYLGSLCEVADTPKPWHFWMVMLKNGNYDTKSGLCPENGKMVPPFNPGRFPCYGDGCMNQPLLYHQQTSISGNGTMRGGFNGTYELGSDISDGINGISYFEVLWEKKVGVGSWVFSHKLKTSKLYPWLMLYLRADATKGFSGGYHYDTRGMLKTLPESPNFKVRVTLDVKKGGGPKSQFYLIDMGSCWKNNGAPCDGDVLTDAQELVQLLPHPIWNEYGYPTKQGDGWVGDARTWELDVGGLSSRLYFYQDPGSPPARRIWTSLDMGTEIFVSDKDEVAEWTLMSSFPLHLTGGARVLPKPFIPSPERGIVNLSREHPKIISRLPYSPIGADLDKLRNHS
;
A
#
# COMPACT_ATOMS: atom_id res chain seq x y z
N MET A 1 -35.85 -48.19 -0.12
CA MET A 1 -35.69 -49.59 0.29
C MET A 1 -34.48 -49.62 1.21
N ASP A 2 -34.59 -50.39 2.30
CA ASP A 2 -33.59 -50.79 3.31
C ASP A 2 -32.71 -49.68 3.93
N PHE A 3 -32.84 -49.36 5.23
CA PHE A 3 -32.67 -50.15 6.48
C PHE A 3 -31.21 -50.39 6.88
N GLY A 4 -30.86 -49.94 8.10
CA GLY A 4 -29.50 -50.04 8.65
C GLY A 4 -29.29 -49.22 9.93
N ARG A 5 -30.02 -49.53 11.01
CA ARG A 5 -29.68 -49.09 12.38
C ARG A 5 -29.03 -50.23 13.16
N CYS A 6 -28.05 -49.91 14.01
CA CYS A 6 -27.77 -50.61 15.26
C CYS A 6 -27.19 -49.59 16.27
N ASP A 7 -27.52 -49.76 17.55
CA ASP A 7 -27.28 -48.78 18.62
C ASP A 7 -26.49 -49.43 19.79
N THR A 8 -25.53 -48.68 20.38
CA THR A 8 -25.03 -48.81 21.79
C THR A 8 -24.16 -50.06 22.17
N PRO A 9 -23.59 -50.18 23.40
CA PRO A 9 -22.60 -49.27 24.02
C PRO A 9 -21.45 -49.92 24.88
N VAL A 10 -20.34 -49.18 25.15
CA VAL A 10 -19.53 -49.14 26.43
C VAL A 10 -18.76 -50.46 26.84
N PRO A 11 -17.52 -50.46 27.44
CA PRO A 11 -17.04 -49.68 28.60
C PRO A 11 -15.58 -49.15 28.54
N ALA A 12 -15.05 -48.68 29.69
CA ALA A 12 -13.76 -47.96 29.83
C ALA A 12 -12.74 -48.65 30.77
N SER A 13 -11.44 -48.34 30.59
CA SER A 13 -10.28 -48.47 31.51
C SER A 13 -8.98 -48.24 30.68
N ASN A 14 -7.79 -47.87 31.17
CA ASN A 14 -7.20 -47.73 32.52
C ASN A 14 -6.34 -46.44 32.63
N CYS A 15 -6.05 -45.99 33.86
CA CYS A 15 -4.91 -45.12 34.17
C CYS A 15 -3.70 -45.96 34.65
N PRO A 16 -2.49 -45.37 34.66
CA PRO A 16 -1.65 -45.47 35.86
C PRO A 16 -1.12 -44.11 36.36
N THR A 17 -0.60 -44.08 37.59
CA THR A 17 -0.23 -42.87 38.34
C THR A 17 1.17 -43.00 38.95
N LEU A 18 1.73 -41.90 39.49
CA LEU A 18 3.04 -41.77 40.20
C LEU A 18 4.25 -41.71 39.23
N ILE A 19 5.40 -41.09 39.57
CA ILE A 19 6.09 -40.90 40.86
C ILE A 19 6.63 -39.45 41.04
N LYS A 20 6.84 -39.00 42.30
CA LYS A 20 7.60 -37.79 42.73
C LYS A 20 8.98 -38.18 43.30
N PRO A 21 9.98 -37.28 43.24
CA PRO A 21 10.41 -36.54 44.45
C PRO A 21 10.58 -35.03 44.16
N ASN A 22 10.49 -34.06 45.09
CA ASN A 22 11.19 -33.81 46.37
C ASN A 22 12.73 -33.69 46.24
N SER A 23 13.45 -32.76 46.90
CA SER A 23 13.08 -31.49 47.57
C SER A 23 14.34 -30.84 48.19
N THR A 24 14.58 -29.53 48.00
CA THR A 24 15.38 -28.69 48.94
C THR A 24 15.24 -27.18 48.67
N GLN A 25 15.01 -26.40 49.73
CA GLN A 25 15.46 -25.00 49.84
C GLN A 25 16.72 -24.96 50.75
N PRO A 26 17.36 -23.80 50.91
CA PRO A 26 17.13 -23.09 52.18
C PRO A 26 16.79 -21.60 52.01
N ASN A 27 16.36 -20.99 53.12
CA ASN A 27 15.94 -19.58 53.22
C ASN A 27 17.08 -18.58 52.96
N ASN A 28 16.71 -17.35 52.61
CA ASN A 28 16.93 -16.25 53.56
C ASN A 28 15.88 -15.14 53.45
N GLN A 29 15.65 -14.45 54.57
CA GLN A 29 14.63 -13.40 54.74
C GLN A 29 15.25 -12.02 54.58
N MET A 30 14.50 -11.03 54.07
CA MET A 30 14.34 -9.73 54.74
C MET A 30 13.28 -8.82 54.10
N SER A 31 12.56 -8.10 54.95
CA SER A 31 11.69 -6.94 54.68
C SER A 31 11.31 -6.35 56.04
N PRO A 32 11.29 -5.01 56.24
CA PRO A 32 10.09 -4.25 55.90
C PRO A 32 10.27 -2.79 55.41
N LYS A 33 9.12 -2.19 55.09
CA LYS A 33 8.69 -0.77 54.87
C LYS A 33 9.32 0.27 55.85
N PRO A 34 9.26 1.62 55.62
CA PRO A 34 8.14 2.36 54.99
C PRO A 34 8.43 3.64 54.14
N PHE A 35 7.35 4.34 53.76
CA PHE A 35 7.29 5.68 53.14
C PHE A 35 7.87 6.81 54.04
N PRO A 36 8.19 7.99 53.45
CA PRO A 36 7.35 9.17 53.75
C PRO A 36 7.17 10.22 52.62
N SER A 37 6.17 11.10 52.82
CA SER A 37 5.90 12.44 52.26
C SER A 37 5.43 13.34 53.44
N PRO A 38 5.39 14.70 53.44
CA PRO A 38 5.23 15.64 52.30
C PRO A 38 5.87 17.07 52.35
N GLY A 39 6.14 17.68 51.17
CA GLY A 39 6.20 19.15 50.88
C GLY A 39 7.10 20.09 51.73
N PRO A 40 6.99 21.44 51.62
CA PRO A 40 6.58 22.32 50.51
C PRO A 40 7.80 23.14 49.95
N PRO A 41 7.68 24.16 49.05
CA PRO A 41 7.33 25.54 49.47
C PRO A 41 6.59 26.42 48.42
N SER A 42 6.28 27.67 48.81
CA SER A 42 5.77 28.80 47.98
C SER A 42 6.67 30.04 48.22
N PRO A 43 6.38 31.27 47.73
CA PRO A 43 5.55 31.73 46.59
C PRO A 43 6.31 32.73 45.65
N LEU A 44 5.68 33.24 44.57
CA LEU A 44 5.50 34.70 44.28
C LEU A 44 4.99 35.01 42.84
N PHE A 45 4.03 35.93 42.76
CA PHE A 45 3.54 36.66 41.58
C PHE A 45 4.16 38.09 41.58
N PRO A 46 3.86 39.02 40.63
CA PRO A 46 3.25 38.91 39.28
C PRO A 46 4.07 39.67 38.20
N ARG A 47 3.59 39.68 36.94
CA ARG A 47 3.61 40.90 36.11
C ARG A 47 2.28 41.12 35.37
N LEU A 48 1.91 42.39 35.21
CA LEU A 48 0.66 42.86 34.63
C LEU A 48 0.91 43.69 33.36
N ALA A 49 -0.09 43.68 32.48
CA ALA A 49 -0.55 44.75 31.59
C ALA A 49 0.46 45.62 30.78
N SER A 50 0.30 45.56 29.45
CA SER A 50 -0.04 46.69 28.56
C SER A 50 0.69 48.04 28.70
N GLN A 51 1.28 48.54 27.59
CA GLN A 51 0.68 49.66 26.84
C GLN A 51 1.34 49.88 25.45
N ARG A 52 0.67 50.69 24.61
CA ARG A 52 1.14 51.18 23.30
C ARG A 52 1.92 52.49 23.47
N LEU A 53 2.76 52.86 22.49
CA LEU A 53 3.01 54.28 22.16
C LEU A 53 3.47 54.47 20.69
N PHE A 54 3.51 55.72 20.22
CA PHE A 54 3.65 56.12 18.81
C PHE A 54 5.10 56.40 18.35
N GLY A 55 5.37 56.31 17.04
CA GLY A 55 6.58 56.82 16.38
C GLY A 55 6.30 57.27 14.92
N ARG A 56 6.92 58.36 14.46
CA ARG A 56 6.57 59.05 13.19
C ARG A 56 7.53 58.78 12.01
N ALA A 57 6.91 58.52 10.86
CA ALA A 57 7.26 58.86 9.47
C ALA A 57 8.55 59.63 9.10
N SER A 58 9.16 59.22 7.96
CA SER A 58 9.54 60.13 6.86
C SER A 58 9.61 59.36 5.51
N ARG A 59 8.88 59.79 4.47
CA ARG A 59 9.34 60.46 3.22
C ARG A 59 9.83 59.54 2.09
N SER A 60 9.50 59.94 0.86
CA SER A 60 9.95 59.36 -0.42
C SER A 60 10.98 60.26 -1.12
N PRO A 61 11.47 59.87 -2.31
CA PRO A 61 11.02 60.60 -3.50
C PRO A 61 10.65 59.70 -4.70
N LYS A 62 10.13 60.33 -5.77
CA LYS A 62 9.79 59.70 -7.06
C LYS A 62 10.87 60.03 -8.10
N SER A 63 11.04 59.19 -9.12
CA SER A 63 11.66 59.56 -10.40
C SER A 63 10.61 59.74 -11.51
N ARG A 64 10.89 60.63 -12.46
CA ARG A 64 10.15 60.87 -13.72
C ARG A 64 11.17 61.04 -14.83
N VAL A 65 10.93 60.49 -16.03
CA VAL A 65 11.64 60.86 -17.27
C VAL A 65 10.67 60.80 -18.46
N CYS A 66 10.70 61.85 -19.29
CA CYS A 66 10.06 62.08 -20.61
C CYS A 66 10.52 63.48 -21.10
N PRO A 67 10.37 63.89 -22.37
CA PRO A 67 10.47 63.17 -23.67
C PRO A 67 11.28 63.97 -24.74
N CYS A 68 11.39 63.47 -25.98
CA CYS A 68 11.70 64.21 -27.26
C CYS A 68 11.40 63.26 -28.46
N CYS A 69 10.71 63.64 -29.56
CA CYS A 69 11.11 64.44 -30.74
C CYS A 69 12.10 63.70 -31.70
N SER A 70 11.98 63.71 -33.05
CA SER A 70 10.99 64.33 -33.98
C SER A 70 11.17 63.92 -35.47
N GLU A 71 10.05 63.83 -36.22
CA GLU A 71 9.81 64.14 -37.67
C GLU A 71 10.60 63.54 -38.88
N ILE A 72 9.93 63.60 -40.06
CA ILE A 72 10.32 63.42 -41.50
C ILE A 72 9.44 62.34 -42.22
N ALA A 73 9.07 62.46 -43.51
CA ALA A 73 8.23 63.44 -44.23
C ALA A 73 7.86 62.93 -45.65
N VAL A 74 6.59 63.11 -46.08
CA VAL A 74 6.06 63.41 -47.45
C VAL A 74 6.74 62.76 -48.69
N SER A 75 6.10 61.86 -49.46
CA SER A 75 5.19 62.09 -50.63
C SER A 75 4.88 60.74 -51.35
N ALA A 76 4.03 60.53 -52.38
CA ALA A 76 2.87 61.21 -53.01
C ALA A 76 2.24 60.28 -54.11
N CYS A 77 1.00 60.58 -54.56
CA CYS A 77 0.30 60.12 -55.80
C CYS A 77 0.05 58.60 -56.04
N ASP A 78 -1.04 58.14 -56.69
CA ASP A 78 -2.41 58.67 -56.84
C ASP A 78 -3.42 57.58 -57.28
N ILE A 79 -4.71 57.79 -56.99
CA ILE A 79 -5.96 57.38 -57.70
C ILE A 79 -5.81 56.29 -58.82
N PHE A 80 -6.47 55.11 -58.87
CA PHE A 80 -7.78 54.57 -58.37
C PHE A 80 -7.74 52.99 -58.43
N VAL A 81 -8.75 52.08 -58.34
CA VAL A 81 -10.24 52.06 -58.25
C VAL A 81 -10.76 50.72 -57.60
N SER A 82 -12.07 50.57 -57.38
CA SER A 82 -12.90 49.34 -57.11
C SER A 82 -12.47 48.20 -56.15
N CYS A 83 -13.02 48.22 -54.92
CA CYS A 83 -13.99 47.27 -54.33
C CYS A 83 -13.85 45.71 -54.44
N PRO A 84 -14.36 44.94 -53.44
CA PRO A 84 -13.94 44.93 -52.03
C PRO A 84 -13.81 43.52 -51.40
N ALA A 85 -12.87 43.33 -50.46
CA ALA A 85 -12.91 42.19 -49.53
C ALA A 85 -12.30 42.57 -48.16
N LYS A 86 -13.03 42.33 -47.06
CA LYS A 86 -12.52 42.58 -45.70
C LYS A 86 -11.59 41.44 -45.25
N LEU A 87 -10.29 41.56 -45.54
CA LEU A 87 -9.30 40.65 -44.98
C LEU A 87 -9.05 40.98 -43.50
N ALA A 88 -9.87 40.43 -42.62
CA ALA A 88 -9.65 40.50 -41.17
C ALA A 88 -8.33 39.77 -40.85
N ARG A 89 -7.31 40.52 -40.40
CA ARG A 89 -6.09 39.93 -39.87
C ARG A 89 -6.42 39.28 -38.53
N ASN A 90 -6.63 37.97 -38.54
CA ASN A 90 -6.65 37.15 -37.34
C ASN A 90 -5.25 37.16 -36.71
N VAL A 91 -5.01 38.17 -35.86
CA VAL A 91 -3.98 38.09 -34.83
C VAL A 91 -4.46 37.02 -33.86
N MET A 92 -4.06 35.78 -34.09
CA MET A 92 -4.19 34.75 -33.07
C MET A 92 -3.41 35.25 -31.84
N PRO A 93 -4.03 35.35 -30.65
CA PRO A 93 -3.23 35.49 -29.44
C PRO A 93 -2.35 34.25 -29.35
N SER A 94 -1.05 34.45 -29.09
CA SER A 94 -0.16 33.35 -28.73
C SER A 94 -0.70 32.73 -27.45
N VAL A 95 -1.39 31.58 -27.59
CA VAL A 95 -1.84 30.80 -26.44
C VAL A 95 -0.59 30.26 -25.77
N GLU A 96 -0.15 30.96 -24.73
CA GLU A 96 0.71 30.36 -23.72
C GLU A 96 -0.04 29.14 -23.18
N ILE A 97 0.40 27.95 -23.59
CA ILE A 97 0.00 26.72 -22.93
C ILE A 97 0.69 26.77 -21.56
N VAL A 98 0.01 27.39 -20.59
CA VAL A 98 0.36 27.30 -19.18
C VAL A 98 0.33 25.82 -18.85
N GLY A 99 1.52 25.21 -18.81
CA GLY A 99 1.68 23.81 -18.45
C GLY A 99 1.05 23.61 -17.09
N LYS A 100 0.02 22.75 -17.01
CA LYS A 100 -0.68 22.48 -15.75
C LYS A 100 0.33 21.93 -14.75
N GLU A 101 0.66 22.74 -13.76
CA GLU A 101 1.61 22.41 -12.71
C GLU A 101 1.14 21.14 -12.00
N SER A 102 1.81 20.03 -12.29
CA SER A 102 1.31 18.70 -11.95
C SER A 102 1.74 18.32 -10.54
N ILE A 103 0.88 18.65 -9.58
CA ILE A 103 1.08 18.30 -8.17
C ILE A 103 1.07 16.77 -8.02
N SER A 104 2.12 16.20 -7.44
CA SER A 104 2.15 14.76 -7.10
C SER A 104 1.40 14.50 -5.79
N ALA A 105 0.63 13.42 -5.77
CA ALA A 105 -0.04 12.93 -4.58
C ALA A 105 0.88 12.26 -3.55
N VAL A 106 2.00 11.65 -3.97
CA VAL A 106 2.91 10.94 -3.06
C VAL A 106 3.91 11.88 -2.38
N GLY A 107 4.35 11.50 -1.19
CA GLY A 107 5.32 12.25 -0.38
C GLY A 107 6.70 12.43 -1.03
N ASP A 108 7.31 11.34 -1.51
CA ASP A 108 8.60 11.33 -2.21
C ASP A 108 8.39 10.92 -3.69
N PRO A 109 7.97 11.86 -4.56
CA PRO A 109 7.75 11.56 -5.96
C PRO A 109 9.04 11.12 -6.64
N GLU A 110 8.95 9.97 -7.32
CA GLU A 110 10.08 9.27 -7.93
C GLU A 110 11.19 8.79 -6.97
N MET A 111 10.90 8.66 -5.66
CA MET A 111 11.85 8.12 -4.66
C MET A 111 13.24 8.78 -4.70
N ARG A 112 13.30 10.10 -4.92
CA ARG A 112 14.56 10.84 -5.14
C ARG A 112 15.24 11.25 -3.84
N ARG A 113 14.55 11.21 -2.69
CA ARG A 113 15.11 11.50 -1.37
C ARG A 113 16.25 10.53 -1.02
N ASP A 114 17.29 11.01 -0.33
CA ASP A 114 18.38 10.13 0.17
C ASP A 114 18.05 9.49 1.53
N GLY A 115 17.23 10.12 2.35
CA GLY A 115 16.62 9.47 3.52
C GLY A 115 15.47 8.55 3.10
N LEU A 116 15.52 7.28 3.50
CA LEU A 116 14.49 6.28 3.17
C LEU A 116 13.28 6.36 4.11
N ARG A 117 12.12 5.86 3.63
CA ARG A 117 10.92 5.55 4.42
C ARG A 117 10.20 4.31 3.88
N VAL A 118 10.41 3.16 4.52
CA VAL A 118 9.75 1.89 4.16
C VAL A 118 9.23 1.20 5.42
N ALA A 119 8.01 0.69 5.36
CA ALA A 119 7.43 -0.20 6.36
C ALA A 119 7.15 -1.59 5.78
N PHE A 120 6.84 -2.54 6.65
CA PHE A 120 6.51 -3.92 6.32
C PHE A 120 5.19 -4.32 6.97
N GLU A 121 4.32 -4.97 6.20
CA GLU A 121 3.10 -5.58 6.68
C GLU A 121 3.02 -7.05 6.28
N ALA A 122 2.72 -7.95 7.23
CA ALA A 122 2.66 -9.38 6.93
C ALA A 122 1.66 -10.20 7.76
N TRP A 123 0.39 -9.77 7.77
CA TRP A 123 -0.70 -10.66 8.19
C TRP A 123 -1.04 -11.71 7.11
N ASN A 124 -1.87 -12.69 7.49
CA ASN A 124 -2.60 -13.54 6.55
C ASN A 124 -3.67 -12.73 5.77
N PHE A 125 -4.33 -13.36 4.80
CA PHE A 125 -5.38 -12.78 3.95
C PHE A 125 -6.51 -12.03 4.72
N CYS A 126 -6.84 -12.43 5.94
CA CYS A 126 -7.96 -11.86 6.72
C CYS A 126 -7.57 -10.64 7.57
N ASN A 127 -6.31 -10.17 7.51
CA ASN A 127 -5.79 -8.98 8.22
C ASN A 127 -5.87 -9.00 9.77
N GLU A 128 -6.29 -10.12 10.35
CA GLU A 128 -6.51 -10.40 11.77
C GLU A 128 -6.02 -11.83 12.08
N VAL A 129 -5.60 -12.12 13.31
CA VAL A 129 -5.26 -13.48 13.78
C VAL A 129 -5.96 -13.89 15.08
N GLY A 130 -6.43 -12.95 15.90
CA GLY A 130 -6.99 -13.20 17.23
C GLY A 130 -5.98 -13.67 18.28
N LYS A 131 -5.01 -14.51 17.87
CA LYS A 131 -3.91 -15.04 18.67
C LYS A 131 -2.68 -15.29 17.78
N GLU A 132 -1.62 -14.52 18.01
CA GLU A 132 -0.29 -14.73 17.43
C GLU A 132 0.32 -16.09 17.87
N ALA A 133 1.20 -16.68 17.06
CA ALA A 133 2.03 -17.79 17.53
C ALA A 133 3.09 -17.30 18.54
N PRO A 134 3.47 -18.10 19.56
CA PRO A 134 4.26 -17.60 20.69
C PRO A 134 5.62 -17.01 20.29
N GLY A 135 5.87 -15.76 20.69
CA GLY A 135 7.18 -15.11 20.55
C GLY A 135 7.50 -14.50 19.19
N MET A 136 6.55 -14.50 18.24
CA MET A 136 6.76 -13.98 16.88
C MET A 136 6.90 -12.45 16.82
N GLY A 137 6.37 -11.71 17.80
CA GLY A 137 6.53 -10.26 17.92
C GLY A 137 5.29 -9.46 17.48
N SER A 138 5.33 -8.93 16.26
CA SER A 138 4.23 -8.20 15.63
C SER A 138 4.55 -7.99 14.13
N PRO A 139 3.58 -8.09 13.21
CA PRO A 139 3.79 -8.12 11.76
C PRO A 139 3.84 -6.71 11.17
N ARG A 140 4.60 -5.85 11.85
CA ARG A 140 4.84 -4.45 11.54
C ARG A 140 6.29 -4.15 11.86
N ALA A 141 7.04 -3.70 10.87
CA ALA A 141 8.41 -3.22 11.02
C ALA A 141 8.63 -2.05 10.07
N ALA A 142 9.70 -1.28 10.26
CA ALA A 142 10.08 -0.22 9.35
C ALA A 142 11.59 0.01 9.32
N ASP A 143 12.06 0.57 8.21
CA ASP A 143 13.33 1.29 8.15
C ASP A 143 13.09 2.70 7.60
N CYS A 144 13.47 3.67 8.43
CA CYS A 144 13.24 5.09 8.21
C CYS A 144 14.46 5.83 8.73
N PHE A 145 15.16 6.57 7.87
CA PHE A 145 16.30 7.39 8.27
C PHE A 145 16.36 8.69 7.48
N ASP A 146 16.98 9.71 8.08
CA ASP A 146 17.41 10.91 7.33
C ASP A 146 18.92 10.88 7.17
N LEU A 147 19.43 11.28 6.00
CA LEU A 147 20.85 11.44 5.76
C LEU A 147 21.28 12.86 6.17
N SER A 148 22.36 12.99 6.94
CA SER A 148 22.93 14.28 7.36
C SER A 148 24.44 14.16 7.47
N ASN A 149 25.17 14.98 6.70
CA ASN A 149 26.64 14.95 6.60
C ASN A 149 27.16 13.51 6.34
N ASP A 150 26.57 12.83 5.36
CA ASP A 150 26.80 11.42 4.98
C ASP A 150 26.57 10.37 6.09
N SER A 151 26.09 10.78 7.26
CA SER A 151 25.67 9.91 8.36
C SER A 151 24.16 9.64 8.33
N GLN A 152 23.77 8.40 8.59
CA GLN A 152 22.37 7.98 8.62
C GLN A 152 21.78 8.11 10.02
N ASN A 153 20.74 8.93 10.15
CA ASN A 153 19.99 9.12 11.40
C ASN A 153 18.69 8.29 11.34
N HIS A 154 18.77 7.03 11.75
CA HIS A 154 17.61 6.12 11.80
C HIS A 154 16.60 6.58 12.88
N LYS A 155 15.33 6.66 12.48
CA LYS A 155 14.19 6.99 13.34
C LYS A 155 13.62 5.78 14.05
N VAL A 156 13.70 4.63 13.39
CA VAL A 156 13.23 3.34 13.87
C VAL A 156 14.44 2.50 14.23
N THR A 157 14.48 2.01 15.45
CA THR A 157 15.55 1.14 15.94
C THR A 157 15.16 -0.32 15.80
N GLU A 158 16.16 -1.20 15.87
CA GLU A 158 15.92 -2.64 15.91
C GLU A 158 15.18 -3.11 17.18
N ALA A 159 15.14 -2.28 18.24
CA ALA A 159 14.30 -2.53 19.41
C ALA A 159 12.81 -2.27 19.11
N ASP A 160 12.51 -1.23 18.32
CA ASP A 160 11.14 -0.88 17.89
C ASP A 160 10.58 -1.94 16.94
N ASN A 161 11.38 -2.40 15.99
CA ASN A 161 11.03 -3.52 15.13
C ASN A 161 10.79 -4.82 15.94
N LYS A 162 11.54 -5.03 17.03
CA LYS A 162 11.35 -6.14 17.98
C LYS A 162 10.26 -5.92 19.04
N LEU A 163 9.43 -4.87 18.95
CA LEU A 163 8.20 -4.73 19.76
C LEU A 163 7.15 -5.78 19.36
N GLY A 164 6.40 -6.26 20.35
CA GLY A 164 5.43 -7.33 20.19
C GLY A 164 4.56 -7.53 21.43
N VAL A 165 3.53 -8.37 21.30
CA VAL A 165 2.46 -8.54 22.31
C VAL A 165 3.06 -8.75 23.71
N GLY A 166 2.52 -8.03 24.71
CA GLY A 166 3.02 -7.98 26.08
C GLY A 166 4.10 -6.92 26.34
N LYS A 167 4.72 -6.32 25.32
CA LYS A 167 5.69 -5.21 25.49
C LYS A 167 5.01 -3.85 25.30
N ALA A 168 5.06 -2.97 26.29
CA ALA A 168 4.55 -1.61 26.16
C ALA A 168 5.48 -0.70 25.33
N PHE A 169 4.91 0.24 24.57
CA PHE A 169 5.61 1.32 23.86
C PHE A 169 4.83 2.65 23.97
N PRO A 170 5.44 3.81 23.67
CA PRO A 170 4.78 5.11 23.80
C PRO A 170 3.49 5.23 22.97
N GLY A 171 2.35 5.45 23.64
CA GLY A 171 1.05 5.59 23.00
C GLY A 171 0.21 4.30 22.88
N LEU A 172 0.78 3.12 23.17
CA LEU A 172 0.03 1.86 23.22
C LEU A 172 -1.08 1.93 24.28
N SER A 173 -2.30 1.56 23.91
CA SER A 173 -3.46 1.55 24.80
C SER A 173 -3.55 0.26 25.63
N PRO A 174 -4.08 0.29 26.88
CA PRO A 174 -4.06 -0.87 27.78
C PRO A 174 -4.79 -2.12 27.26
N LYS A 175 -5.80 -1.94 26.40
CA LYS A 175 -6.54 -3.03 25.74
C LYS A 175 -5.68 -3.79 24.70
N SER A 176 -4.72 -3.10 24.09
CA SER A 176 -3.96 -3.59 22.94
C SER A 176 -2.69 -4.32 23.36
N LEU A 177 -2.20 -4.08 24.59
CA LEU A 177 -1.04 -4.77 25.18
C LEU A 177 -1.10 -6.31 25.07
N ASN A 178 -2.30 -6.89 25.18
CA ASN A 178 -2.52 -8.34 25.17
C ASN A 178 -3.41 -8.82 24.00
N ASN A 179 -3.58 -8.02 22.94
CA ASN A 179 -4.39 -8.37 21.76
C ASN A 179 -3.53 -8.15 20.50
N SER A 180 -3.22 -9.23 19.77
CA SER A 180 -2.30 -9.19 18.62
C SER A 180 -2.73 -8.24 17.51
N ASP A 181 -4.02 -8.18 17.23
CA ASP A 181 -4.56 -7.46 16.08
C ASP A 181 -4.53 -5.95 16.35
N LEU A 182 -5.00 -5.53 17.52
CA LEU A 182 -4.91 -4.15 17.99
C LEU A 182 -3.45 -3.71 18.24
N TYR A 183 -2.58 -4.61 18.71
CA TYR A 183 -1.16 -4.33 18.89
C TYR A 183 -0.48 -4.03 17.56
N ALA A 184 -0.78 -4.80 16.50
CA ALA A 184 -0.25 -4.54 15.16
C ALA A 184 -0.68 -3.16 14.66
N VAL A 185 -1.97 -2.81 14.77
CA VAL A 185 -2.47 -1.49 14.37
C VAL A 185 -1.76 -0.37 15.14
N GLU A 186 -1.69 -0.46 16.47
CA GLU A 186 -1.06 0.59 17.29
C GLU A 186 0.46 0.65 17.10
N LYS A 187 1.14 -0.46 16.76
CA LYS A 187 2.56 -0.46 16.38
C LYS A 187 2.79 0.18 15.01
N GLU A 188 1.90 -0.02 14.04
CA GLU A 188 1.94 0.68 12.75
C GLU A 188 1.79 2.19 12.92
N LEU A 189 0.86 2.63 13.78
CA LEU A 189 0.70 4.05 14.16
C LEU A 189 1.97 4.63 14.82
N TYR A 190 2.61 3.85 15.70
CA TYR A 190 3.85 4.25 16.37
C TYR A 190 5.05 4.34 15.42
N LEU A 191 5.28 3.33 14.58
CA LEU A 191 6.31 3.37 13.55
C LEU A 191 6.05 4.51 12.56
N GLY A 192 4.79 4.74 12.19
CA GLY A 192 4.37 5.87 11.37
C GLY A 192 4.79 7.22 11.97
N SER A 193 4.61 7.44 13.27
CA SER A 193 4.97 8.71 13.92
C SER A 193 6.49 8.93 14.04
N LEU A 194 7.29 7.86 14.13
CA LEU A 194 8.75 7.93 14.01
C LEU A 194 9.20 8.25 12.57
N CYS A 195 8.49 7.69 11.59
CA CYS A 195 8.76 7.84 10.16
C CYS A 195 8.20 9.13 9.54
N GLU A 196 7.41 9.95 10.25
CA GLU A 196 6.72 11.09 9.65
C GLU A 196 7.67 12.09 8.95
N VAL A 197 7.23 12.59 7.79
CA VAL A 197 7.85 13.67 7.04
C VAL A 197 6.82 14.79 6.87
N ALA A 198 7.14 15.96 7.43
CA ALA A 198 6.33 17.17 7.30
C ALA A 198 6.29 17.65 5.85
N ASP A 199 5.08 17.86 5.32
CA ASP A 199 4.84 18.15 3.90
C ASP A 199 3.45 18.80 3.71
N THR A 200 3.18 19.30 2.50
CA THR A 200 1.94 19.98 2.09
C THR A 200 1.18 19.12 1.06
N PRO A 201 -0.16 19.01 1.13
CA PRO A 201 -1.07 19.63 2.09
C PRO A 201 -1.14 18.95 3.47
N LYS A 202 -0.53 17.77 3.62
CA LYS A 202 -0.45 17.02 4.88
C LYS A 202 0.84 16.17 4.90
N PRO A 203 1.36 15.81 6.10
CA PRO A 203 2.51 14.92 6.22
C PRO A 203 2.24 13.50 5.68
N TRP A 204 3.33 12.75 5.52
CA TRP A 204 3.36 11.36 5.06
C TRP A 204 4.36 10.53 5.87
N HIS A 205 4.27 9.19 5.78
CA HIS A 205 5.11 8.29 6.57
C HIS A 205 6.02 7.43 5.70
N PHE A 206 5.50 6.41 5.00
CA PHE A 206 6.32 5.41 4.29
C PHE A 206 5.66 4.75 3.07
N TRP A 207 6.50 4.12 2.23
CA TRP A 207 6.08 3.03 1.34
C TRP A 207 5.79 1.78 2.18
N MET A 208 4.76 1.02 1.84
CA MET A 208 4.47 -0.25 2.50
C MET A 208 4.96 -1.43 1.65
N VAL A 209 5.77 -2.32 2.24
CA VAL A 209 6.03 -3.67 1.72
C VAL A 209 4.95 -4.58 2.28
N MET A 210 3.94 -4.86 1.47
CA MET A 210 2.80 -5.70 1.85
C MET A 210 3.04 -7.14 1.40
N LEU A 211 3.25 -8.04 2.35
CA LEU A 211 3.26 -9.48 2.16
C LEU A 211 1.93 -10.06 2.67
N LYS A 212 1.30 -10.97 1.93
CA LYS A 212 0.15 -11.76 2.42
C LYS A 212 0.34 -13.23 2.07
N ASN A 213 -0.20 -14.11 2.91
CA ASN A 213 -0.35 -15.54 2.63
C ASN A 213 -1.82 -15.96 2.72
N GLY A 214 -2.15 -17.07 2.04
CA GLY A 214 -3.53 -17.45 1.79
C GLY A 214 -4.15 -18.33 2.87
N ASN A 215 -3.36 -18.86 3.80
CA ASN A 215 -3.84 -19.87 4.74
C ASN A 215 -4.75 -19.22 5.79
N TYR A 216 -5.96 -19.76 5.95
CA TYR A 216 -6.91 -19.26 6.96
C TYR A 216 -7.68 -20.35 7.71
N ASP A 217 -7.91 -20.12 9.00
CA ASP A 217 -8.73 -21.00 9.83
C ASP A 217 -10.23 -20.68 9.67
N THR A 218 -10.94 -21.51 8.92
CA THR A 218 -12.39 -21.39 8.74
C THR A 218 -13.21 -21.78 9.97
N LYS A 219 -12.59 -22.25 11.05
CA LYS A 219 -13.25 -22.55 12.34
C LYS A 219 -13.18 -21.37 13.33
N SER A 220 -12.23 -20.45 13.14
CA SER A 220 -12.04 -19.29 14.03
C SER A 220 -13.19 -18.28 13.99
N GLY A 221 -13.82 -18.12 12.81
CA GLY A 221 -14.78 -17.03 12.54
C GLY A 221 -14.14 -15.64 12.38
N LEU A 222 -12.82 -15.52 12.51
CA LEU A 222 -12.05 -14.29 12.26
C LEU A 222 -12.13 -13.90 10.79
N CYS A 223 -11.93 -14.90 9.91
CA CYS A 223 -12.21 -14.83 8.49
C CYS A 223 -13.74 -14.96 8.28
N PRO A 224 -14.42 -13.93 7.79
CA PRO A 224 -15.88 -13.85 7.76
C PRO A 224 -16.45 -14.24 6.40
N GLU A 225 -17.69 -14.74 6.39
CA GLU A 225 -18.43 -15.04 5.17
C GLU A 225 -19.46 -13.93 4.91
N ASN A 226 -19.36 -13.26 3.75
CA ASN A 226 -20.35 -12.28 3.29
C ASN A 226 -20.69 -11.18 4.32
N GLY A 227 -19.63 -10.60 4.91
CA GLY A 227 -19.65 -9.59 5.97
C GLY A 227 -19.62 -10.17 7.39
N LYS A 228 -20.05 -11.42 7.57
CA LYS A 228 -20.50 -11.94 8.87
C LYS A 228 -19.48 -12.93 9.44
N MET A 229 -19.17 -12.78 10.72
CA MET A 229 -18.42 -13.80 11.47
C MET A 229 -19.25 -15.09 11.54
N VAL A 230 -18.81 -16.14 10.84
CA VAL A 230 -19.48 -17.46 10.84
C VAL A 230 -18.47 -18.60 11.01
N PRO A 231 -18.36 -19.19 12.21
CA PRO A 231 -17.61 -20.41 12.43
C PRO A 231 -18.54 -21.65 12.56
N PRO A 232 -18.20 -22.82 11.97
CA PRO A 232 -17.19 -23.06 10.94
C PRO A 232 -17.77 -22.97 9.52
N PHE A 233 -16.95 -22.59 8.53
CA PHE A 233 -17.33 -22.63 7.11
C PHE A 233 -16.43 -23.56 6.27
N ASN A 234 -16.84 -23.86 5.03
CA ASN A 234 -16.10 -24.74 4.13
C ASN A 234 -14.74 -24.13 3.76
N PRO A 235 -13.63 -24.87 3.87
CA PRO A 235 -12.32 -24.38 3.43
C PRO A 235 -12.31 -24.09 1.93
N GLY A 236 -11.68 -22.97 1.57
CA GLY A 236 -11.43 -22.60 0.19
C GLY A 236 -10.21 -23.33 -0.40
N ARG A 237 -9.46 -22.65 -1.26
CA ARG A 237 -8.28 -23.22 -1.93
C ARG A 237 -7.03 -23.33 -1.04
N PHE A 238 -7.03 -22.66 0.10
CA PHE A 238 -5.86 -22.48 0.94
C PHE A 238 -6.10 -23.13 2.31
N PRO A 239 -5.42 -24.24 2.62
CA PRO A 239 -5.62 -24.97 3.87
C PRO A 239 -4.97 -24.27 5.06
N CYS A 240 -5.61 -24.38 6.23
CA CYS A 240 -4.99 -24.09 7.52
C CYS A 240 -4.55 -25.39 8.20
N TYR A 241 -3.28 -25.46 8.59
CA TYR A 241 -2.65 -26.63 9.22
C TYR A 241 -2.76 -26.63 10.76
N GLY A 242 -3.94 -26.33 11.30
CA GLY A 242 -4.22 -26.35 12.75
C GLY A 242 -3.81 -25.08 13.50
N ASP A 243 -3.74 -25.18 14.83
CA ASP A 243 -3.44 -24.06 15.74
C ASP A 243 -2.18 -23.29 15.32
N GLY A 244 -2.33 -21.98 15.07
CA GLY A 244 -1.22 -21.12 14.65
C GLY A 244 -0.95 -21.10 13.14
N CYS A 245 -1.75 -21.77 12.30
CA CYS A 245 -1.63 -21.68 10.83
C CYS A 245 -1.73 -20.23 10.29
N MET A 246 -2.46 -19.36 11.00
CA MET A 246 -2.74 -17.95 10.69
C MET A 246 -1.55 -17.00 10.90
N ASN A 247 -0.34 -17.53 11.14
CA ASN A 247 0.79 -16.74 11.63
C ASN A 247 1.34 -15.71 10.62
N GLN A 248 2.05 -14.73 11.16
CA GLN A 248 2.97 -13.86 10.43
C GLN A 248 4.28 -14.61 10.10
N PRO A 249 5.13 -14.10 9.18
CA PRO A 249 6.39 -14.75 8.87
C PRO A 249 7.44 -14.49 9.97
N LEU A 250 8.48 -15.32 9.98
CA LEU A 250 9.78 -14.94 10.51
C LEU A 250 10.33 -13.81 9.63
N LEU A 251 10.56 -12.63 10.21
CA LEU A 251 11.11 -11.46 9.55
C LEU A 251 12.55 -11.21 10.01
N TYR A 252 13.46 -11.08 9.05
CA TYR A 252 14.81 -10.60 9.27
C TYR A 252 14.96 -9.24 8.59
N HIS A 253 15.43 -8.26 9.34
CA HIS A 253 15.60 -6.88 8.91
C HIS A 253 17.09 -6.56 8.77
N GLN A 254 17.51 -6.19 7.56
CA GLN A 254 18.80 -5.58 7.32
C GLN A 254 18.61 -4.05 7.29
N GLN A 255 18.85 -3.40 8.43
CA GLN A 255 18.83 -1.95 8.55
C GLN A 255 19.76 -1.32 7.51
N THR A 256 19.29 -0.28 6.82
CA THR A 256 19.99 0.32 5.67
C THR A 256 21.34 0.85 6.11
N SER A 257 22.42 0.40 5.48
CA SER A 257 23.77 0.87 5.72
C SER A 257 24.36 1.55 4.49
N ILE A 258 25.05 2.68 4.68
CA ILE A 258 25.90 3.31 3.66
C ILE A 258 27.25 2.60 3.60
N SER A 259 27.67 2.26 2.39
CA SER A 259 28.97 1.65 2.09
C SER A 259 29.95 2.69 1.52
N GLY A 260 31.26 2.42 1.61
CA GLY A 260 32.32 3.40 1.33
C GLY A 260 32.42 3.95 -0.10
N ASN A 261 31.57 3.50 -1.03
CA ASN A 261 31.44 4.05 -2.39
C ASN A 261 30.23 5.01 -2.56
N GLY A 262 29.49 5.27 -1.47
CA GLY A 262 28.27 6.08 -1.44
C GLY A 262 26.97 5.31 -1.72
N THR A 263 27.00 3.98 -1.87
CA THR A 263 25.80 3.16 -2.02
C THR A 263 25.20 2.83 -0.65
N MET A 264 23.94 3.23 -0.44
CA MET A 264 23.08 2.84 0.67
C MET A 264 22.27 1.60 0.29
N ARG A 265 22.22 0.61 1.18
CA ARG A 265 21.50 -0.65 0.96
C ARG A 265 20.93 -1.22 2.25
N GLY A 266 19.69 -1.71 2.20
CA GLY A 266 19.03 -2.45 3.27
C GLY A 266 17.99 -3.43 2.70
N GLY A 267 17.21 -4.06 3.57
CA GLY A 267 16.13 -4.92 3.13
C GLY A 267 15.33 -5.62 4.23
N PHE A 268 14.23 -6.25 3.82
CA PHE A 268 13.48 -7.24 4.59
C PHE A 268 13.54 -8.58 3.86
N ASN A 269 13.81 -9.68 4.56
CA ASN A 269 13.57 -11.02 4.04
C ASN A 269 13.03 -11.96 5.12
N GLY A 270 12.56 -13.14 4.73
CA GLY A 270 11.91 -14.04 5.67
C GLY A 270 11.14 -15.19 5.05
N THR A 271 10.43 -15.92 5.91
CA THR A 271 9.70 -17.15 5.59
C THR A 271 8.52 -17.34 6.55
N TYR A 272 7.44 -17.98 6.11
CA TYR A 272 6.34 -18.40 6.99
C TYR A 272 6.59 -19.75 7.67
N GLU A 273 7.60 -20.52 7.26
CA GLU A 273 7.93 -21.83 7.86
C GLU A 273 8.62 -21.67 9.23
N LEU A 274 7.81 -21.74 10.27
CA LEU A 274 8.24 -21.60 11.67
C LEU A 274 9.22 -22.72 12.06
N GLY A 275 10.42 -22.34 12.49
CA GLY A 275 11.48 -23.28 12.84
C GLY A 275 12.37 -23.72 11.66
N SER A 276 12.20 -23.14 10.48
CA SER A 276 13.24 -23.20 9.43
C SER A 276 14.30 -22.12 9.66
N ASP A 277 15.54 -22.39 9.25
CA ASP A 277 16.62 -21.40 9.17
C ASP A 277 16.95 -21.11 7.70
N ILE A 278 16.93 -19.83 7.34
CA ILE A 278 17.17 -19.39 5.95
C ILE A 278 18.63 -19.60 5.54
N SER A 279 19.57 -19.74 6.49
CA SER A 279 20.98 -20.03 6.23
C SER A 279 21.25 -21.46 5.76
N ASP A 280 20.37 -22.42 6.08
CA ASP A 280 20.38 -23.78 5.48
C ASP A 280 19.86 -23.77 4.02
N GLY A 281 19.24 -22.67 3.59
CA GLY A 281 18.81 -22.40 2.22
C GLY A 281 17.29 -22.53 1.99
N ILE A 282 16.79 -21.79 1.00
CA ILE A 282 15.35 -21.58 0.75
C ILE A 282 14.63 -22.74 0.04
N ASN A 283 15.13 -23.97 0.15
CA ASN A 283 14.57 -25.14 -0.53
C ASN A 283 13.41 -25.74 0.29
N GLY A 284 12.24 -25.94 -0.34
CA GLY A 284 11.06 -26.52 0.31
C GLY A 284 10.28 -25.59 1.25
N ILE A 285 10.86 -24.45 1.67
CA ILE A 285 10.20 -23.41 2.47
C ILE A 285 9.72 -22.24 1.62
N SER A 286 8.73 -21.48 2.09
CA SER A 286 8.39 -20.18 1.49
C SER A 286 9.54 -19.19 1.71
N TYR A 287 9.67 -18.21 0.82
CA TYR A 287 10.64 -17.13 1.00
C TYR A 287 10.10 -15.83 0.41
N PHE A 288 10.34 -14.72 1.09
CA PHE A 288 10.21 -13.39 0.53
C PHE A 288 11.49 -12.59 0.80
N GLU A 289 11.79 -11.66 -0.09
CA GLU A 289 12.88 -10.72 0.04
C GLU A 289 12.54 -9.43 -0.72
N VAL A 290 12.79 -8.29 -0.08
CA VAL A 290 12.76 -6.95 -0.68
C VAL A 290 14.04 -6.25 -0.27
N LEU A 291 14.93 -6.07 -1.22
CA LEU A 291 16.18 -5.32 -1.08
C LEU A 291 16.01 -3.96 -1.73
N TRP A 292 16.41 -2.89 -1.04
CA TRP A 292 16.42 -1.54 -1.59
C TRP A 292 17.86 -1.02 -1.66
N GLU A 293 18.21 -0.43 -2.79
CA GLU A 293 19.55 0.13 -3.03
C GLU A 293 19.45 1.50 -3.72
N LYS A 294 20.30 2.44 -3.32
CA LYS A 294 20.47 3.76 -3.95
C LYS A 294 21.87 4.30 -3.68
N LYS A 295 22.43 5.08 -4.61
CA LYS A 295 23.63 5.88 -4.35
C LYS A 295 23.25 7.29 -3.91
N VAL A 296 23.90 7.80 -2.85
CA VAL A 296 23.67 9.15 -2.30
C VAL A 296 23.71 10.20 -3.40
N GLY A 297 22.70 11.07 -3.45
CA GLY A 297 22.57 12.14 -4.44
C GLY A 297 22.26 11.70 -5.88
N VAL A 298 22.09 10.39 -6.14
CA VAL A 298 21.96 9.84 -7.50
C VAL A 298 20.65 9.06 -7.68
N GLY A 299 19.81 9.54 -8.58
CA GLY A 299 18.65 8.81 -9.09
C GLY A 299 17.55 8.55 -8.04
N SER A 300 16.93 7.39 -8.17
CA SER A 300 15.80 6.91 -7.37
C SER A 300 16.19 5.65 -6.60
N TRP A 301 15.48 5.35 -5.50
CA TRP A 301 15.59 4.03 -4.87
C TRP A 301 15.15 2.90 -5.82
N VAL A 302 15.93 1.83 -5.83
CA VAL A 302 15.71 0.62 -6.63
C VAL A 302 15.29 -0.52 -5.70
N PHE A 303 14.06 -1.01 -5.85
CA PHE A 303 13.52 -2.10 -5.02
C PHE A 303 13.55 -3.42 -5.80
N SER A 304 14.46 -4.31 -5.44
CA SER A 304 14.53 -5.68 -5.97
C SER A 304 13.77 -6.63 -5.06
N HIS A 305 12.82 -7.35 -5.63
CA HIS A 305 11.89 -8.23 -4.93
C HIS A 305 12.08 -9.67 -5.38
N LYS A 306 11.85 -10.59 -4.44
CA LYS A 306 11.82 -12.03 -4.67
C LYS A 306 10.75 -12.67 -3.81
N LEU A 307 9.97 -13.57 -4.39
CA LEU A 307 8.88 -14.27 -3.72
C LEU A 307 8.86 -15.74 -4.16
N LYS A 308 8.72 -16.66 -3.21
CA LYS A 308 8.75 -18.11 -3.42
C LYS A 308 7.66 -18.82 -2.60
N THR A 309 6.85 -19.65 -3.26
CA THR A 309 5.88 -20.54 -2.59
C THR A 309 6.52 -21.79 -2.00
N SER A 310 5.74 -22.48 -1.18
CA SER A 310 5.99 -23.86 -0.75
C SER A 310 4.71 -24.69 -0.80
N LYS A 311 4.80 -25.95 -0.37
CA LYS A 311 3.63 -26.81 -0.15
C LYS A 311 2.76 -26.39 1.04
N LEU A 312 3.33 -25.66 2.00
CA LEU A 312 2.61 -25.14 3.17
C LEU A 312 2.05 -23.74 2.92
N TYR A 313 2.70 -22.93 2.07
CA TYR A 313 2.22 -21.60 1.67
C TYR A 313 2.06 -21.56 0.14
N PRO A 314 0.94 -22.13 -0.36
CA PRO A 314 0.72 -22.36 -1.80
C PRO A 314 0.26 -21.12 -2.57
N TRP A 315 -0.07 -20.02 -1.89
CA TRP A 315 -0.27 -18.69 -2.47
C TRP A 315 0.40 -17.65 -1.58
N LEU A 316 1.08 -16.70 -2.24
CA LEU A 316 1.69 -15.53 -1.62
C LEU A 316 1.48 -14.31 -2.51
N MET A 317 1.25 -13.16 -1.88
CA MET A 317 1.26 -11.84 -2.48
C MET A 317 2.43 -11.05 -1.91
N LEU A 318 3.17 -10.32 -2.75
CA LEU A 318 4.13 -9.31 -2.30
C LEU A 318 4.01 -8.05 -3.16
N TYR A 319 3.57 -6.95 -2.55
CA TYR A 319 3.41 -5.65 -3.18
C TYR A 319 4.28 -4.57 -2.52
N LEU A 320 4.72 -3.61 -3.32
CA LEU A 320 5.12 -2.28 -2.87
C LEU A 320 3.93 -1.33 -3.05
N ARG A 321 3.54 -0.65 -1.97
CA ARG A 321 2.22 -0.01 -1.81
C ARG A 321 2.35 1.44 -1.34
N ALA A 322 1.54 2.32 -1.93
CA ALA A 322 1.30 3.68 -1.42
C ALA A 322 -0.14 3.80 -0.91
N ASP A 323 -0.34 3.66 0.40
CA ASP A 323 -1.64 3.96 1.03
C ASP A 323 -1.87 5.46 1.24
N ALA A 324 -3.13 5.80 1.54
CA ALA A 324 -3.52 7.03 2.20
C ALA A 324 -2.72 7.27 3.50
N THR A 325 -2.42 8.53 3.81
CA THR A 325 -1.84 8.91 5.12
C THR A 325 -2.88 8.92 6.25
N LYS A 326 -4.16 8.77 5.91
CA LYS A 326 -5.32 8.65 6.80
C LYS A 326 -6.53 8.10 6.01
N GLY A 327 -7.38 7.31 6.64
CA GLY A 327 -8.58 6.71 6.07
C GLY A 327 -8.44 5.20 5.86
N PHE A 328 -9.56 4.54 5.53
CA PHE A 328 -9.60 3.11 5.29
C PHE A 328 -9.01 2.77 3.91
N SER A 329 -8.13 1.77 3.86
CA SER A 329 -7.78 1.05 2.63
C SER A 329 -8.61 -0.23 2.54
N GLY A 330 -8.82 -0.73 1.33
CA GLY A 330 -9.57 -1.97 1.11
C GLY A 330 -9.04 -3.11 1.99
N GLY A 331 -9.94 -3.76 2.71
CA GLY A 331 -9.64 -4.88 3.62
C GLY A 331 -9.37 -4.48 5.07
N TYR A 332 -9.29 -3.17 5.39
CA TYR A 332 -8.93 -2.69 6.73
C TYR A 332 -10.04 -1.88 7.37
N HIS A 333 -10.38 -2.25 8.61
CA HIS A 333 -11.33 -1.52 9.47
C HIS A 333 -10.65 -0.42 10.31
N TYR A 334 -9.44 -0.01 9.93
CA TYR A 334 -8.61 0.97 10.64
C TYR A 334 -7.89 1.95 9.71
N ASP A 335 -7.30 2.96 10.35
CA ASP A 335 -6.83 4.21 9.76
C ASP A 335 -5.38 4.07 9.24
N THR A 336 -5.18 4.06 7.91
CA THR A 336 -3.88 3.79 7.25
C THR A 336 -2.80 4.85 7.46
N ARG A 337 -1.52 4.46 7.32
CA ARG A 337 -0.34 5.34 7.46
C ARG A 337 0.64 5.30 6.29
N GLY A 338 0.15 5.29 5.05
CA GLY A 338 1.00 5.39 3.86
C GLY A 338 1.55 6.80 3.58
N MET A 339 1.54 7.19 2.30
CA MET A 339 2.18 8.41 1.81
C MET A 339 1.44 9.19 0.72
N LEU A 340 0.18 8.83 0.41
CA LEU A 340 -0.70 9.67 -0.43
C LEU A 340 -1.18 10.90 0.36
N LYS A 341 -0.43 12.00 0.19
CA LYS A 341 -0.72 13.36 0.68
C LYS A 341 -1.99 13.95 0.05
N THR A 342 -2.33 13.50 -1.15
CA THR A 342 -3.61 13.75 -1.82
C THR A 342 -4.15 12.40 -2.29
N LEU A 343 -5.46 12.17 -2.24
CA LEU A 343 -6.03 10.92 -2.77
C LEU A 343 -6.27 11.06 -4.28
N PRO A 344 -5.82 10.11 -5.12
CA PRO A 344 -6.16 10.10 -6.55
C PRO A 344 -7.68 10.01 -6.75
N GLU A 345 -8.25 10.83 -7.63
CA GLU A 345 -9.67 10.77 -8.00
C GLU A 345 -9.85 10.65 -9.53
N SER A 346 -10.51 9.59 -9.97
CA SER A 346 -10.73 9.34 -11.41
C SER A 346 -11.68 10.39 -12.02
N PRO A 347 -11.46 10.86 -13.27
CA PRO A 347 -10.43 10.40 -14.21
C PRO A 347 -9.08 11.10 -14.09
N ASN A 348 -8.88 12.01 -13.14
CA ASN A 348 -7.89 13.09 -13.26
C ASN A 348 -6.49 12.74 -12.71
N PHE A 349 -5.98 11.53 -12.98
CA PHE A 349 -4.62 11.16 -12.58
C PHE A 349 -3.97 10.13 -13.51
N LYS A 350 -2.65 10.26 -13.66
CA LYS A 350 -1.77 9.25 -14.26
C LYS A 350 -0.84 8.64 -13.21
N VAL A 351 -0.42 7.40 -13.45
CA VAL A 351 0.68 6.75 -12.74
C VAL A 351 1.81 6.51 -13.74
N ARG A 352 3.05 6.75 -13.32
CA ARG A 352 4.25 6.35 -14.07
C ARG A 352 5.06 5.40 -13.20
N VAL A 353 5.73 4.42 -13.82
CA VAL A 353 6.61 3.48 -13.10
C VAL A 353 7.52 2.69 -14.04
N THR A 354 8.72 2.35 -13.57
CA THR A 354 9.63 1.43 -14.25
C THR A 354 9.55 0.03 -13.64
N LEU A 355 9.25 -0.97 -14.47
CA LEU A 355 9.20 -2.39 -14.11
C LEU A 355 10.24 -3.17 -14.93
N ASP A 356 10.90 -4.10 -14.26
CA ASP A 356 11.88 -5.01 -14.84
C ASP A 356 11.71 -6.41 -14.21
N VAL A 357 10.90 -7.27 -14.86
CA VAL A 357 10.67 -8.64 -14.38
C VAL A 357 11.90 -9.49 -14.73
N LYS A 358 12.50 -10.16 -13.74
CA LYS A 358 13.62 -11.09 -13.93
C LYS A 358 13.14 -12.53 -14.08
N LYS A 359 12.08 -12.89 -13.38
CA LYS A 359 11.51 -14.23 -13.35
C LYS A 359 10.02 -14.18 -13.00
N GLY A 360 9.17 -14.81 -13.82
CA GLY A 360 7.75 -14.99 -13.50
C GLY A 360 7.54 -16.22 -12.61
N GLY A 361 6.60 -16.13 -11.65
CA GLY A 361 6.27 -17.20 -10.69
C GLY A 361 5.50 -18.39 -11.27
N GLY A 362 5.82 -18.85 -12.47
CA GLY A 362 5.11 -19.97 -13.12
C GLY A 362 3.72 -19.61 -13.70
N PRO A 363 3.01 -20.60 -14.27
CA PRO A 363 1.89 -20.38 -15.19
C PRO A 363 0.55 -20.01 -14.53
N LYS A 364 0.45 -20.04 -13.19
CA LYS A 364 -0.74 -19.67 -12.44
C LYS A 364 -0.67 -18.25 -11.84
N SER A 365 0.47 -17.58 -11.99
CA SER A 365 0.82 -16.38 -11.23
C SER A 365 0.51 -15.11 -12.00
N GLN A 366 0.13 -14.06 -11.27
CA GLN A 366 -0.37 -12.81 -11.83
C GLN A 366 0.56 -11.67 -11.42
N PHE A 367 1.03 -10.89 -12.39
CA PHE A 367 1.78 -9.66 -12.15
C PHE A 367 0.90 -8.48 -12.51
N TYR A 368 0.71 -7.54 -11.59
CA TYR A 368 -0.11 -6.36 -11.79
C TYR A 368 0.81 -5.14 -11.96
N LEU A 369 0.66 -4.41 -13.06
CA LEU A 369 1.41 -3.15 -13.23
C LEU A 369 0.98 -2.12 -12.21
N ILE A 370 -0.33 -2.01 -11.99
CA ILE A 370 -0.96 -1.26 -10.91
C ILE A 370 -2.20 -2.07 -10.53
N ASP A 371 -2.27 -2.48 -9.28
CA ASP A 371 -3.51 -2.78 -8.57
C ASP A 371 -3.91 -1.50 -7.79
N MET A 372 -5.20 -1.30 -7.53
CA MET A 372 -5.69 -0.11 -6.81
C MET A 372 -6.78 -0.50 -5.82
N GLY A 373 -6.58 -0.15 -4.56
CA GLY A 373 -7.60 -0.23 -3.53
C GLY A 373 -8.41 1.06 -3.42
N SER A 374 -9.72 0.91 -3.39
CA SER A 374 -10.66 1.92 -2.89
C SER A 374 -11.77 1.23 -2.09
N CYS A 375 -12.64 2.01 -1.47
CA CYS A 375 -13.92 1.52 -1.02
C CYS A 375 -15.01 2.62 -1.07
N TRP A 376 -16.26 2.20 -1.24
CA TRP A 376 -17.46 3.03 -1.10
C TRP A 376 -18.67 2.15 -0.76
N LYS A 377 -19.74 2.76 -0.24
CA LYS A 377 -21.02 2.06 -0.01
C LYS A 377 -21.82 1.98 -1.31
N ASN A 378 -22.65 0.94 -1.46
CA ASN A 378 -23.45 0.71 -2.68
C ASN A 378 -24.35 1.90 -3.08
N ASN A 379 -24.76 2.71 -2.11
CA ASN A 379 -25.56 3.92 -2.29
C ASN A 379 -24.75 5.16 -2.73
N GLY A 380 -23.46 5.00 -3.07
CA GLY A 380 -22.56 6.06 -3.51
C GLY A 380 -21.90 6.88 -2.39
N ALA A 381 -22.18 6.56 -1.12
CA ALA A 381 -21.55 7.24 0.02
C ALA A 381 -20.09 6.78 0.22
N PRO A 382 -19.21 7.64 0.77
CA PRO A 382 -17.87 7.25 1.21
C PRO A 382 -17.91 6.19 2.32
N CYS A 383 -16.80 5.48 2.50
CA CYS A 383 -16.59 4.58 3.63
C CYS A 383 -16.56 5.29 4.98
N ASP A 384 -17.01 4.57 6.01
CA ASP A 384 -16.96 4.98 7.42
C ASP A 384 -16.31 3.93 8.34
N GLY A 385 -15.92 2.77 7.80
CA GLY A 385 -15.31 1.67 8.54
C GLY A 385 -16.29 0.53 8.86
N ASP A 386 -17.59 0.68 8.54
CA ASP A 386 -18.53 -0.43 8.59
C ASP A 386 -18.29 -1.43 7.44
N VAL A 387 -17.48 -2.42 7.77
CA VAL A 387 -17.15 -3.62 6.98
C VAL A 387 -18.35 -4.45 6.50
N LEU A 388 -19.58 -4.18 6.97
CA LEU A 388 -20.81 -4.79 6.45
C LEU A 388 -21.42 -4.02 5.26
N THR A 389 -21.15 -2.72 5.12
CA THR A 389 -21.77 -1.86 4.10
C THR A 389 -20.77 -1.16 3.18
N ASP A 390 -19.52 -1.01 3.60
CA ASP A 390 -18.40 -0.61 2.75
C ASP A 390 -18.08 -1.75 1.77
N ALA A 391 -18.10 -1.48 0.46
CA ALA A 391 -17.55 -2.38 -0.55
C ALA A 391 -16.12 -1.94 -0.87
N GLN A 392 -15.15 -2.83 -0.72
CA GLN A 392 -13.81 -2.67 -1.26
C GLN A 392 -13.84 -3.02 -2.75
N GLU A 393 -13.13 -2.22 -3.53
CA GLU A 393 -13.22 -2.24 -4.99
C GLU A 393 -11.79 -2.26 -5.52
N LEU A 394 -11.37 -3.40 -6.08
CA LEU A 394 -10.03 -3.64 -6.61
C LEU A 394 -10.01 -3.54 -8.15
N VAL A 395 -8.93 -2.98 -8.69
CA VAL A 395 -8.71 -2.85 -10.15
C VAL A 395 -7.46 -3.61 -10.57
N GLN A 396 -7.65 -4.90 -10.83
CA GLN A 396 -6.63 -5.76 -11.43
C GLN A 396 -6.90 -5.92 -12.94
N LEU A 397 -5.88 -5.68 -13.77
CA LEU A 397 -6.02 -5.55 -15.22
C LEU A 397 -5.11 -6.55 -15.94
N LEU A 398 -5.68 -7.34 -16.86
CA LEU A 398 -4.95 -8.28 -17.70
C LEU A 398 -4.60 -7.60 -19.04
N PRO A 399 -3.46 -7.96 -19.69
CA PRO A 399 -3.03 -7.37 -20.96
C PRO A 399 -4.10 -7.50 -22.07
N HIS A 400 -4.49 -6.38 -22.68
CA HIS A 400 -5.49 -6.39 -23.76
C HIS A 400 -5.41 -5.14 -24.65
N PRO A 401 -5.67 -5.22 -25.97
CA PRO A 401 -5.57 -4.08 -26.88
C PRO A 401 -6.48 -2.89 -26.53
N ILE A 402 -7.60 -3.13 -25.84
CA ILE A 402 -8.51 -2.05 -25.41
C ILE A 402 -7.87 -1.09 -24.38
N TRP A 403 -6.80 -1.52 -23.70
CA TRP A 403 -6.07 -0.67 -22.75
C TRP A 403 -4.94 0.16 -23.39
N ASN A 404 -4.69 0.01 -24.69
CA ASN A 404 -3.63 0.72 -25.40
C ASN A 404 -3.75 2.25 -25.29
N GLU A 405 -4.97 2.80 -25.33
CA GLU A 405 -5.16 4.26 -25.18
C GLU A 405 -4.84 4.81 -23.78
N TYR A 406 -4.66 3.91 -22.80
CA TYR A 406 -4.30 4.21 -21.43
C TYR A 406 -2.85 3.82 -21.10
N GLY A 407 -2.05 3.39 -22.08
CA GLY A 407 -0.62 3.07 -21.93
C GLY A 407 -0.30 1.67 -21.37
N TYR A 408 -1.29 0.80 -21.19
CA TYR A 408 -1.13 -0.54 -20.62
C TYR A 408 -0.67 -1.60 -21.65
N PRO A 409 -0.17 -2.77 -21.19
CA PRO A 409 0.12 -3.95 -22.00
C PRO A 409 -1.02 -4.33 -22.95
N THR A 410 -0.67 -4.52 -24.22
CA THR A 410 -1.65 -4.84 -25.28
C THR A 410 -1.75 -6.33 -25.57
N LYS A 411 -0.70 -7.07 -25.23
CA LYS A 411 -0.50 -8.51 -25.47
C LYS A 411 0.30 -9.12 -24.33
N GLN A 412 0.19 -10.44 -24.17
CA GLN A 412 1.09 -11.21 -23.31
C GLN A 412 2.55 -11.02 -23.78
N GLY A 413 3.46 -10.75 -22.84
CA GLY A 413 4.88 -10.49 -23.13
C GLY A 413 5.30 -9.02 -23.12
N ASP A 414 4.38 -8.05 -23.29
CA ASP A 414 4.69 -6.61 -23.13
C ASP A 414 5.08 -6.26 -21.67
N GLY A 415 6.35 -5.92 -21.42
CA GLY A 415 6.88 -5.54 -20.11
C GLY A 415 7.19 -6.70 -19.16
N TRP A 416 7.41 -7.90 -19.68
CA TRP A 416 7.72 -9.10 -18.91
C TRP A 416 9.23 -9.40 -18.91
N VAL A 417 9.62 -10.68 -18.80
CA VAL A 417 11.03 -11.10 -18.62
C VAL A 417 11.90 -10.67 -19.79
N GLY A 418 12.86 -9.78 -19.52
CA GLY A 418 13.79 -9.23 -20.51
C GLY A 418 13.31 -7.97 -21.23
N ASP A 419 12.12 -7.46 -20.92
CA ASP A 419 11.49 -6.28 -21.53
C ASP A 419 11.32 -5.16 -20.49
N ALA A 420 12.43 -4.78 -19.85
CA ALA A 420 12.47 -3.74 -18.81
C ALA A 420 12.09 -2.37 -19.37
N ARG A 421 11.08 -1.72 -18.79
CA ARG A 421 10.48 -0.49 -19.37
C ARG A 421 9.83 0.43 -18.34
N THR A 422 9.75 1.70 -18.71
CA THR A 422 8.98 2.72 -17.99
C THR A 422 7.61 2.88 -18.64
N TRP A 423 6.56 2.60 -17.88
CA TRP A 423 5.17 2.80 -18.24
C TRP A 423 4.70 4.19 -17.83
N GLU A 424 3.83 4.81 -18.63
CA GLU A 424 2.96 5.92 -18.22
C GLU A 424 1.51 5.49 -18.46
N LEU A 425 0.76 5.33 -17.38
CA LEU A 425 -0.55 4.71 -17.33
C LEU A 425 -1.61 5.78 -16.99
N ASP A 426 -2.61 5.93 -17.84
CA ASP A 426 -3.80 6.76 -17.55
C ASP A 426 -4.81 5.96 -16.72
N VAL A 427 -4.38 5.60 -15.51
CA VAL A 427 -5.13 4.77 -14.57
C VAL A 427 -6.42 5.48 -14.13
N GLY A 428 -6.41 6.81 -13.97
CA GLY A 428 -7.61 7.61 -13.73
C GLY A 428 -8.59 7.50 -14.90
N GLY A 429 -8.13 7.80 -16.12
CA GLY A 429 -8.96 7.70 -17.33
C GLY A 429 -9.54 6.30 -17.56
N LEU A 430 -8.79 5.24 -17.25
CA LEU A 430 -9.23 3.85 -17.35
C LEU A 430 -10.26 3.50 -16.26
N SER A 431 -9.88 3.65 -14.99
CA SER A 431 -10.74 3.35 -13.84
C SER A 431 -12.05 4.15 -13.82
N SER A 432 -12.13 5.29 -14.52
CA SER A 432 -13.38 6.04 -14.71
C SER A 432 -14.42 5.35 -15.59
N ARG A 433 -14.03 4.43 -16.49
CA ARG A 433 -14.94 3.75 -17.44
C ARG A 433 -15.31 2.32 -17.08
N LEU A 434 -14.74 1.77 -16.01
CA LEU A 434 -15.06 0.43 -15.50
C LEU A 434 -16.44 0.41 -14.80
N TYR A 435 -17.11 -0.73 -14.76
CA TYR A 435 -18.39 -0.90 -14.06
C TYR A 435 -18.20 -1.41 -12.64
N PHE A 436 -18.58 -0.58 -11.67
CA PHE A 436 -18.75 -0.99 -10.29
C PHE A 436 -20.24 -1.01 -9.96
N TYR A 437 -20.66 -1.98 -9.15
CA TYR A 437 -22.07 -2.10 -8.78
C TYR A 437 -22.47 -0.95 -7.85
N GLN A 438 -23.61 -0.34 -8.13
CA GLN A 438 -24.28 0.61 -7.25
C GLN A 438 -25.78 0.32 -7.21
N ASP A 439 -26.42 0.70 -6.10
CA ASP A 439 -27.86 0.49 -5.93
C ASP A 439 -28.66 1.34 -6.94
N PRO A 440 -29.71 0.80 -7.60
CA PRO A 440 -30.49 1.55 -8.58
C PRO A 440 -31.07 2.86 -8.04
N GLY A 441 -30.77 3.98 -8.72
CA GLY A 441 -31.20 5.32 -8.30
C GLY A 441 -30.28 6.03 -7.32
N SER A 442 -29.18 5.41 -6.87
CA SER A 442 -28.14 6.07 -6.09
C SER A 442 -27.34 7.11 -6.91
N PRO A 443 -26.74 8.13 -6.27
CA PRO A 443 -25.78 9.01 -6.92
C PRO A 443 -24.50 8.24 -7.32
N PRO A 444 -23.84 8.57 -8.45
CA PRO A 444 -22.58 7.96 -8.83
C PRO A 444 -21.50 8.13 -7.75
N ALA A 445 -20.84 7.03 -7.38
CA ALA A 445 -19.77 7.01 -6.38
C ALA A 445 -18.54 7.80 -6.88
N ARG A 446 -17.92 8.58 -5.97
CA ARG A 446 -16.64 9.24 -6.25
C ARG A 446 -15.51 8.23 -6.14
N ARG A 447 -14.84 7.95 -7.26
CA ARG A 447 -13.77 6.95 -7.37
C ARG A 447 -12.45 7.53 -6.85
N ILE A 448 -12.33 7.54 -5.53
CA ILE A 448 -11.19 8.07 -4.76
C ILE A 448 -10.35 6.90 -4.26
N TRP A 449 -9.12 6.77 -4.75
CA TRP A 449 -8.28 5.61 -4.46
C TRP A 449 -7.48 5.81 -3.17
N THR A 450 -7.42 4.77 -2.33
CA THR A 450 -6.78 4.80 -1.01
C THR A 450 -5.56 3.88 -0.89
N SER A 451 -5.32 2.98 -1.86
CA SER A 451 -4.00 2.39 -2.13
C SER A 451 -3.68 2.37 -3.63
N LEU A 452 -2.39 2.45 -3.96
CA LEU A 452 -1.83 2.13 -5.27
C LEU A 452 -0.72 1.10 -5.07
N ASP A 453 -0.85 -0.05 -5.74
CA ASP A 453 -0.19 -1.30 -5.36
C ASP A 453 0.54 -1.94 -6.54
N MET A 454 1.72 -2.51 -6.28
CA MET A 454 2.62 -3.01 -7.33
C MET A 454 3.37 -4.27 -6.95
N GLY A 455 3.21 -5.34 -7.75
CA GLY A 455 3.94 -6.58 -7.57
C GLY A 455 3.18 -7.77 -8.14
N THR A 456 3.22 -8.89 -7.44
CA THR A 456 2.67 -10.16 -7.94
C THR A 456 2.03 -11.01 -6.85
N GLU A 457 0.94 -11.67 -7.24
CA GLU A 457 0.44 -12.88 -6.59
C GLU A 457 1.03 -14.11 -7.28
N ILE A 458 1.63 -15.01 -6.52
CA ILE A 458 2.16 -16.27 -7.03
C ILE A 458 1.46 -17.48 -6.41
N PHE A 459 1.25 -18.52 -7.23
CA PHE A 459 0.58 -19.75 -6.85
C PHE A 459 1.48 -20.96 -7.14
N VAL A 460 1.49 -21.95 -6.24
CA VAL A 460 2.24 -23.21 -6.41
C VAL A 460 1.73 -23.99 -7.63
N SER A 461 2.63 -24.58 -8.41
CA SER A 461 2.31 -25.48 -9.53
C SER A 461 2.42 -26.94 -9.08
N ASP A 462 3.08 -27.80 -9.86
CA ASP A 462 3.49 -29.15 -9.44
C ASP A 462 4.80 -29.10 -8.61
N LYS A 463 5.37 -27.90 -8.48
CA LYS A 463 6.62 -27.54 -7.77
C LYS A 463 6.46 -26.19 -7.07
N ASP A 464 7.38 -25.89 -6.17
CA ASP A 464 7.60 -24.54 -5.65
C ASP A 464 7.87 -23.57 -6.82
N GLU A 465 7.18 -22.43 -6.83
CA GLU A 465 7.37 -21.37 -7.84
C GLU A 465 8.07 -20.16 -7.25
N VAL A 466 8.81 -19.41 -8.08
CA VAL A 466 9.61 -18.26 -7.67
C VAL A 466 9.47 -17.12 -8.67
N ALA A 467 9.03 -15.94 -8.21
CA ALA A 467 9.07 -14.68 -8.96
C ALA A 467 10.20 -13.78 -8.47
N GLU A 468 10.83 -13.04 -9.38
CA GLU A 468 11.91 -12.07 -9.10
C GLU A 468 11.71 -10.86 -10.02
N TRP A 469 11.68 -9.63 -9.48
CA TRP A 469 11.44 -8.40 -10.25
C TRP A 469 12.05 -7.18 -9.57
N THR A 470 12.33 -6.15 -10.35
CA THR A 470 12.81 -4.85 -9.86
C THR A 470 11.79 -3.76 -10.17
N LEU A 471 11.49 -2.93 -9.18
CA LEU A 471 10.73 -1.69 -9.30
C LEU A 471 11.67 -0.51 -9.13
N MET A 472 11.64 0.43 -10.08
CA MET A 472 12.09 1.80 -9.82
C MET A 472 10.87 2.68 -9.89
N SER A 473 10.39 3.14 -8.74
CA SER A 473 9.22 4.00 -8.71
C SER A 473 9.60 5.36 -9.27
N SER A 474 8.96 5.69 -10.38
CA SER A 474 8.88 7.05 -10.90
C SER A 474 7.43 7.50 -10.77
N PHE A 475 6.94 7.67 -9.54
CA PHE A 475 5.59 8.19 -9.22
C PHE A 475 5.56 9.73 -9.09
N PRO A 476 5.58 10.55 -10.16
CA PRO A 476 4.77 11.75 -10.17
C PRO A 476 3.33 11.31 -10.46
N LEU A 477 2.48 11.24 -9.43
CA LEU A 477 1.06 11.06 -9.68
C LEU A 477 0.50 12.39 -10.18
N HIS A 478 0.64 12.64 -11.48
CA HIS A 478 0.25 13.89 -12.11
C HIS A 478 -1.28 14.07 -11.99
N LEU A 479 -1.73 14.88 -11.03
CA LEU A 479 -3.13 15.29 -10.93
C LEU A 479 -3.46 16.21 -12.10
N THR A 480 -4.20 15.70 -13.08
CA THR A 480 -4.54 16.41 -14.31
C THR A 480 -5.72 17.34 -14.08
N GLY A 481 -5.42 18.58 -13.64
CA GLY A 481 -6.44 19.62 -13.48
C GLY A 481 -7.37 19.71 -14.70
N GLY A 482 -8.67 19.84 -14.45
CA GLY A 482 -9.73 19.38 -15.37
C GLY A 482 -9.50 19.61 -16.87
N ALA A 483 -9.45 18.51 -17.61
CA ALA A 483 -9.79 18.45 -19.03
C ALA A 483 -11.10 17.68 -19.14
N ARG A 484 -12.08 18.19 -19.92
CA ARG A 484 -13.30 17.42 -20.20
C ARG A 484 -12.94 16.28 -21.14
N VAL A 485 -12.66 15.10 -20.58
CA VAL A 485 -12.69 13.84 -21.34
C VAL A 485 -14.08 13.75 -21.97
N LEU A 486 -14.15 13.78 -23.30
CA LEU A 486 -15.40 13.60 -24.03
C LEU A 486 -16.00 12.23 -23.64
N PRO A 487 -17.32 12.09 -23.49
CA PRO A 487 -17.95 10.83 -23.12
C PRO A 487 -17.79 9.80 -24.24
N LYS A 488 -16.67 9.06 -24.20
CA LYS A 488 -16.49 7.84 -24.98
C LYS A 488 -17.49 6.79 -24.48
N PRO A 489 -17.93 5.85 -25.34
CA PRO A 489 -18.83 4.79 -24.91
C PRO A 489 -18.26 4.04 -23.70
N PHE A 490 -19.18 3.63 -22.83
CA PHE A 490 -18.89 2.81 -21.67
C PHE A 490 -18.23 1.49 -22.10
N ILE A 491 -17.25 0.99 -21.34
CA ILE A 491 -16.65 -0.33 -21.61
C ILE A 491 -17.49 -1.36 -20.85
N PRO A 492 -18.37 -2.14 -21.51
CA PRO A 492 -19.11 -3.18 -20.82
C PRO A 492 -18.14 -4.25 -20.32
N SER A 493 -18.52 -4.99 -19.28
CA SER A 493 -17.71 -6.08 -18.71
C SER A 493 -18.27 -7.48 -19.02
N PRO A 494 -18.23 -8.01 -20.26
CA PRO A 494 -18.63 -9.38 -20.58
C PRO A 494 -17.46 -10.34 -20.87
N GLU A 495 -16.31 -9.84 -21.32
CA GLU A 495 -15.16 -10.67 -21.69
C GLU A 495 -14.37 -11.08 -20.44
N ARG A 496 -14.50 -12.36 -20.08
CA ARG A 496 -14.12 -12.95 -18.79
C ARG A 496 -12.60 -13.11 -18.55
N GLY A 497 -11.79 -12.26 -19.18
CA GLY A 497 -10.32 -12.33 -19.13
C GLY A 497 -9.60 -11.00 -19.41
N ILE A 498 -10.31 -9.86 -19.34
CA ILE A 498 -9.72 -8.53 -19.60
C ILE A 498 -9.54 -7.71 -18.30
N VAL A 499 -10.58 -7.63 -17.46
CA VAL A 499 -10.54 -7.01 -16.14
C VAL A 499 -10.86 -8.06 -15.08
N ASN A 500 -10.13 -8.05 -13.98
CA ASN A 500 -10.53 -8.68 -12.73
C ASN A 500 -11.00 -7.59 -11.77
N LEU A 501 -12.30 -7.27 -11.82
CA LEU A 501 -12.94 -6.38 -10.85
C LEU A 501 -13.36 -7.21 -9.64
N SER A 502 -12.46 -7.34 -8.67
CA SER A 502 -12.80 -7.94 -7.38
C SER A 502 -13.55 -6.91 -6.54
N ARG A 503 -14.89 -6.98 -6.59
CA ARG A 503 -15.75 -6.35 -5.60
C ARG A 503 -15.85 -7.26 -4.39
N GLU A 504 -14.97 -7.01 -3.44
CA GLU A 504 -14.94 -7.67 -2.14
C GLU A 504 -15.54 -6.69 -1.15
N HIS A 505 -16.62 -7.01 -0.43
CA HIS A 505 -16.72 -6.35 0.89
C HIS A 505 -15.44 -6.74 1.63
N PRO A 506 -14.85 -5.88 2.50
CA PRO A 506 -13.63 -6.23 3.25
C PRO A 506 -13.83 -7.45 4.16
N LYS A 507 -15.05 -7.99 4.21
CA LYS A 507 -15.48 -9.22 4.88
C LYS A 507 -16.33 -10.18 3.99
N ILE A 508 -16.38 -10.05 2.65
CA ILE A 508 -16.80 -11.17 1.75
C ILE A 508 -15.61 -12.12 1.58
N ILE A 509 -15.64 -13.28 2.23
CA ILE A 509 -14.75 -14.40 1.87
C ILE A 509 -15.59 -15.65 1.53
N SER A 510 -16.48 -15.51 0.53
CA SER A 510 -17.00 -16.66 -0.21
C SER A 510 -17.26 -16.33 -1.68
N ARG A 511 -16.79 -17.21 -2.57
CA ARG A 511 -17.16 -17.29 -4.00
C ARG A 511 -16.82 -16.07 -4.88
N LEU A 512 -15.53 -15.85 -5.14
CA LEU A 512 -15.09 -15.55 -6.51
C LEU A 512 -14.32 -16.74 -7.09
N PRO A 513 -14.86 -17.44 -8.10
CA PRO A 513 -14.20 -18.60 -8.70
C PRO A 513 -13.14 -18.15 -9.71
N TYR A 514 -11.91 -17.92 -9.24
CA TYR A 514 -10.74 -17.79 -10.11
C TYR A 514 -10.55 -19.06 -10.95
N SER A 515 -11.15 -19.12 -12.14
CA SER A 515 -10.79 -20.15 -13.11
C SER A 515 -9.32 -19.95 -13.50
N PRO A 516 -8.45 -20.98 -13.51
CA PRO A 516 -7.11 -20.83 -14.05
C PRO A 516 -7.19 -20.65 -15.56
N ILE A 517 -7.22 -19.40 -16.04
CA ILE A 517 -7.30 -19.04 -17.46
C ILE A 517 -5.94 -19.26 -18.14
N GLY A 518 -5.56 -20.54 -18.26
CA GLY A 518 -4.37 -21.02 -18.96
C GLY A 518 -4.54 -22.41 -19.58
N ALA A 519 -5.75 -22.98 -19.53
CA ALA A 519 -6.03 -24.37 -19.92
C ALA A 519 -7.10 -24.52 -21.03
N ASP A 520 -7.54 -23.43 -21.67
CA ASP A 520 -8.63 -23.48 -22.66
C ASP A 520 -8.41 -22.64 -23.94
N LEU A 521 -7.20 -22.12 -24.18
CA LEU A 521 -6.87 -21.46 -25.45
C LEU A 521 -6.82 -22.45 -26.64
N ASP A 522 -6.49 -23.72 -26.41
CA ASP A 522 -6.43 -24.74 -27.46
C ASP A 522 -7.81 -25.16 -28.01
N LYS A 523 -8.91 -24.99 -27.26
CA LYS A 523 -10.26 -25.39 -27.74
C LYS A 523 -10.88 -24.38 -28.70
N LEU A 524 -10.41 -23.13 -28.75
CA LEU A 524 -10.93 -22.11 -29.67
C LEU A 524 -10.42 -22.26 -31.12
N ARG A 525 -9.61 -23.28 -31.41
CA ARG A 525 -8.97 -23.46 -32.73
C ARG A 525 -9.78 -24.25 -33.76
N ASN A 526 -10.90 -24.88 -33.36
CA ASN A 526 -11.59 -25.91 -34.15
C ASN A 526 -13.03 -25.57 -34.59
N HIS A 527 -13.44 -24.30 -34.58
CA HIS A 527 -14.69 -23.86 -35.23
C HIS A 527 -14.45 -22.64 -36.12
N SER A 528 -14.17 -22.95 -37.40
CA SER A 528 -14.26 -22.05 -38.57
C SER A 528 -15.67 -22.02 -39.13
#